data_AF-X1FTD9-F1
#
_entry.id   AF-X1FTD9-F1
#
_cell.length_a   1.000
_cell.length_b   1.000
_cell.length_c   1.000
_cell.angle_alpha   90.00
_cell.angle_beta   90.00
_cell.angle_gamma   90.00
#
_symmetry.space_group_name_H-M   'P 1'
#
loop_
_entity.id
_entity.type
_entity.pdbx_description
1 polymer ?
#
loop_
_entity_poly.entity_id
_entity_poly.type
_entity_poly.pdbx_seq_one_letter_code
_entity_poly.pdbx_strand_id
1 'polypeptide(L)'
;MAKKSIHSNPLCDTNKYLFTSESVTMGHPDKVADHISDAILDAMLAQDPKSRVACETLVTTGLVVVAGEITTKAVVDIPTVVRNTIKKIGYTDPAMGFDFENCAVMVTLDKQSTDISQGVTQGKGLHKEQGAGDQGLMFGYACRETPALMPMPIQLAHVITTQLEKTRRIDVEYDVFVNEA
;
A
#
# COMPACT_ATOMS: atom_id res chain seq x y z
N MET A 1 11.31 -38.96 44.90
CA MET A 1 10.65 -38.28 43.76
C MET A 1 11.63 -38.19 42.61
N ALA A 2 11.37 -38.92 41.52
CA ALA A 2 12.29 -38.99 40.38
C ALA A 2 12.32 -37.65 39.64
N LYS A 3 13.51 -37.05 39.52
CA LYS A 3 13.77 -35.98 38.55
C LYS A 3 13.65 -36.60 37.17
N LYS A 4 12.54 -36.31 36.46
CA LYS A 4 12.39 -36.66 35.05
C LYS A 4 13.43 -35.84 34.29
N SER A 5 14.51 -36.49 33.87
CA SER A 5 15.46 -35.90 32.91
C SER A 5 14.68 -35.65 31.62
N ILE A 6 14.42 -34.38 31.31
CA ILE A 6 13.91 -34.01 29.99
C ILE A 6 15.09 -34.24 29.05
N HIS A 7 15.04 -35.31 28.26
CA HIS A 7 15.97 -35.48 27.15
C HIS A 7 15.75 -34.30 26.20
N SER A 8 16.61 -33.28 26.30
CA SER A 8 16.71 -32.28 25.24
C SER A 8 17.16 -33.02 23.98
N ASN A 9 16.39 -32.86 22.90
CA ASN A 9 16.80 -33.35 21.60
C ASN A 9 18.14 -32.67 21.26
N PRO A 10 19.26 -33.42 21.10
CA PRO A 10 20.58 -32.84 20.84
C PRO A 10 20.67 -32.12 19.48
N LEU A 11 19.66 -32.25 18.63
CA LEU A 11 19.52 -31.51 17.37
C LEU A 11 18.72 -30.20 17.52
N CYS A 12 18.12 -29.95 18.68
CA CYS A 12 17.38 -28.74 18.99
C CYS A 12 18.25 -27.83 19.87
N ASP A 13 18.95 -26.89 19.22
CA ASP A 13 19.64 -25.81 19.90
C ASP A 13 18.60 -24.82 20.46
N THR A 14 18.39 -24.82 21.78
CA THR A 14 17.42 -23.94 22.46
C THR A 14 17.77 -22.45 22.38
N ASN A 15 18.95 -22.10 21.84
CA ASN A 15 19.37 -20.72 21.60
C ASN A 15 19.14 -20.25 20.16
N LYS A 16 18.52 -21.07 19.30
CA LYS A 16 18.18 -20.70 17.92
C LYS A 16 16.67 -20.83 17.72
N TYR A 17 16.09 -19.86 17.04
CA TYR A 17 14.70 -19.88 16.63
C TYR A 17 14.60 -19.54 15.15
N LEU A 18 13.55 -20.02 14.51
CA LEU A 18 13.19 -19.65 13.15
C LEU A 18 12.16 -18.55 13.21
N PHE A 19 12.36 -17.51 12.40
CA PHE A 19 11.44 -16.39 12.27
C PHE A 19 11.26 -16.09 10.78
N THR A 20 10.01 -15.85 10.39
CA THR A 20 9.64 -15.67 8.98
C THR A 20 8.94 -14.33 8.80
N SER A 21 9.21 -13.68 7.67
CA SER A 21 8.47 -12.52 7.18
C SER A 21 8.32 -12.65 5.67
N GLU A 22 7.33 -11.96 5.11
CA GLU A 22 7.01 -12.02 3.69
C GLU A 22 6.81 -10.62 3.12
N SER A 23 6.82 -10.54 1.79
CA SER A 23 6.51 -9.33 1.04
C SER A 23 5.87 -9.74 -0.28
N VAL A 24 5.10 -8.83 -0.85
CA VAL A 24 4.48 -8.98 -2.17
C VAL A 24 4.97 -7.86 -3.08
N THR A 25 4.88 -8.08 -4.40
CA THR A 25 5.24 -7.04 -5.38
C THR A 25 4.14 -5.99 -5.48
N MET A 26 4.42 -4.86 -6.14
CA MET A 26 3.41 -3.84 -6.43
C MET A 26 2.24 -4.35 -7.30
N GLY A 27 2.42 -5.49 -7.99
CA GLY A 27 1.39 -6.14 -8.80
C GLY A 27 0.45 -7.02 -7.99
N HIS A 28 0.68 -7.25 -6.69
CA HIS A 28 -0.29 -7.96 -5.86
C HIS A 28 -1.58 -7.13 -5.77
N PRO A 29 -2.78 -7.71 -5.95
CA PRO A 29 -4.04 -6.95 -6.04
C PRO A 29 -4.26 -6.01 -4.84
N ASP A 30 -3.94 -6.45 -3.63
CA ASP A 30 -4.02 -5.57 -2.44
C ASP A 30 -3.06 -4.38 -2.53
N LYS A 31 -1.84 -4.57 -3.04
CA LYS A 31 -0.89 -3.46 -3.26
C LYS A 31 -1.29 -2.58 -4.45
N VAL A 32 -1.98 -3.12 -5.44
CA VAL A 32 -2.59 -2.32 -6.52
C VAL A 32 -3.63 -1.38 -5.92
N ALA A 33 -4.50 -1.87 -5.05
CA ALA A 33 -5.47 -1.06 -4.33
C ALA A 33 -4.78 0.04 -3.49
N ASP A 34 -3.77 -0.31 -2.70
CA ASP A 34 -2.98 0.66 -1.92
C ASP A 34 -2.39 1.77 -2.83
N HIS A 35 -1.74 1.38 -3.94
CA HIS A 35 -1.14 2.31 -4.88
C HIS A 35 -2.17 3.24 -5.55
N ILE A 36 -3.37 2.74 -5.85
CA ILE A 36 -4.44 3.56 -6.41
C ILE A 36 -4.94 4.57 -5.38
N SER A 37 -5.20 4.12 -4.15
CA SER A 37 -5.62 5.00 -3.05
C SER A 37 -4.61 6.11 -2.79
N ASP A 38 -3.32 5.78 -2.70
CA ASP A 38 -2.25 6.76 -2.49
C ASP A 38 -2.06 7.69 -3.70
N ALA A 39 -2.22 7.20 -4.93
CA ALA A 39 -2.12 8.04 -6.12
C ALA A 39 -3.26 9.09 -6.18
N ILE A 40 -4.46 8.74 -5.71
CA ILE A 40 -5.57 9.67 -5.58
C ILE A 40 -5.26 10.69 -4.48
N LEU A 41 -4.76 10.24 -3.32
CA LEU A 41 -4.31 11.13 -2.24
C LEU A 41 -3.28 12.15 -2.75
N ASP A 42 -2.24 11.69 -3.45
CA ASP A 42 -1.18 12.53 -4.02
C ASP A 42 -1.74 13.56 -5.01
N ALA A 43 -2.64 13.14 -5.92
CA ALA A 43 -3.27 14.02 -6.89
C ALA A 43 -4.09 15.14 -6.23
N MET A 44 -4.77 14.82 -5.12
CA MET A 44 -5.54 15.79 -4.34
C MET A 44 -4.61 16.75 -3.57
N LEU A 45 -3.61 16.22 -2.88
CA LEU A 45 -2.66 17.02 -2.09
C LEU A 45 -1.79 17.95 -2.97
N ALA A 46 -1.48 17.54 -4.20
CA ALA A 46 -0.75 18.36 -5.16
C ALA A 46 -1.48 19.66 -5.53
N GLN A 47 -2.82 19.66 -5.50
CA GLN A 47 -3.65 20.83 -5.82
C GLN A 47 -4.17 21.55 -4.56
N ASP A 48 -4.53 20.79 -3.52
CA ASP A 48 -5.03 21.30 -2.24
C ASP A 48 -4.31 20.57 -1.09
N PRO A 49 -3.25 21.16 -0.52
CA PRO A 49 -2.52 20.59 0.62
C PRO A 49 -3.36 20.41 1.90
N LYS A 50 -4.57 20.97 1.95
CA LYS A 50 -5.51 20.81 3.07
C LYS A 50 -6.59 19.75 2.80
N SER A 51 -6.44 18.99 1.71
CA SER A 51 -7.34 17.87 1.40
C SER A 51 -7.39 16.89 2.57
N ARG A 52 -8.60 16.44 2.91
CA ARG A 52 -8.84 15.30 3.78
C ARG A 52 -9.33 14.16 2.91
N VAL A 53 -8.59 13.06 2.91
CA VAL A 53 -8.80 11.96 1.98
C VAL A 53 -8.81 10.67 2.79
N ALA A 54 -9.96 9.99 2.81
CA ALA A 54 -10.09 8.59 3.18
C ALA A 54 -10.55 7.87 1.91
N CYS A 55 -9.59 7.39 1.13
CA CYS A 55 -9.84 6.77 -0.18
C CYS A 55 -9.58 5.27 -0.09
N GLU A 56 -10.63 4.49 -0.27
CA GLU A 56 -10.60 3.03 -0.27
C GLU A 56 -10.69 2.53 -1.70
N THR A 57 -9.88 1.52 -2.03
CA THR A 57 -9.89 0.89 -3.35
C THR A 57 -10.15 -0.59 -3.22
N LEU A 58 -11.13 -1.10 -3.96
CA LEU A 58 -11.34 -2.52 -4.19
C LEU A 58 -10.98 -2.85 -5.63
N VAL A 59 -10.16 -3.88 -5.82
CA VAL A 59 -9.74 -4.37 -7.15
C VAL A 59 -10.20 -5.80 -7.31
N THR A 60 -10.78 -6.10 -8.47
CA THR A 60 -11.13 -7.47 -8.90
C THR A 60 -11.06 -7.55 -10.43
N THR A 61 -11.34 -8.72 -11.00
CA THR A 61 -11.26 -8.97 -12.45
C THR A 61 -12.06 -7.94 -13.24
N GLY A 62 -11.35 -7.12 -14.03
CA GLY A 62 -11.93 -6.09 -14.89
C GLY A 62 -12.62 -4.94 -14.16
N LEU A 63 -12.47 -4.78 -12.84
CA LEU A 63 -13.17 -3.76 -12.06
C LEU A 63 -12.28 -3.16 -10.97
N VAL A 64 -12.30 -1.83 -10.90
CA VAL A 64 -11.80 -1.03 -9.78
C VAL A 64 -12.96 -0.22 -9.20
N VAL A 65 -13.18 -0.33 -7.90
CA VAL A 65 -14.12 0.50 -7.15
C VAL A 65 -13.33 1.41 -6.23
N VAL A 66 -13.50 2.71 -6.40
CA VAL A 66 -12.94 3.75 -5.53
C VAL A 66 -14.08 4.31 -4.67
N ALA A 67 -13.93 4.22 -3.36
CA ALA A 67 -14.95 4.63 -2.38
C ALA A 67 -14.34 5.39 -1.19
N GLY A 68 -15.19 5.95 -0.33
CA GLY A 68 -14.77 6.64 0.90
C GLY A 68 -15.13 8.13 0.90
N GLU A 69 -14.50 8.89 1.80
CA GLU A 69 -14.82 10.29 2.03
C GLU A 69 -13.66 11.24 1.69
N ILE A 70 -13.93 12.21 0.81
CA ILE A 70 -12.96 13.22 0.40
C ILE A 70 -13.53 14.63 0.63
N THR A 71 -12.75 15.47 1.30
CA THR A 71 -12.99 16.91 1.41
C THR A 71 -11.80 17.66 0.87
N THR A 72 -11.95 18.27 -0.30
CA THR A 72 -10.89 18.94 -1.05
C THR A 72 -11.45 20.05 -1.94
N LYS A 73 -10.60 21.00 -2.31
CA LYS A 73 -10.83 21.96 -3.41
C LYS A 73 -10.23 21.49 -4.73
N ALA A 74 -9.45 20.41 -4.73
CA ALA A 74 -8.83 19.84 -5.91
C ALA A 74 -9.89 19.33 -6.90
N VAL A 75 -9.56 19.42 -8.19
CA VAL A 75 -10.36 18.81 -9.25
C VAL A 75 -9.49 17.74 -9.89
N VAL A 76 -9.77 16.48 -9.56
CA VAL A 76 -8.99 15.33 -10.01
C VAL A 76 -9.87 14.41 -10.84
N ASP A 77 -9.39 14.05 -12.02
CA ASP A 77 -9.97 12.99 -12.84
C ASP A 77 -9.52 11.63 -12.31
N ILE A 78 -10.31 11.09 -11.37
CA ILE A 78 -10.02 9.83 -10.67
C ILE A 78 -9.86 8.65 -11.64
N PRO A 79 -10.76 8.42 -12.61
CA PRO A 79 -10.57 7.37 -13.61
C PRO A 79 -9.21 7.44 -14.32
N THR A 80 -8.76 8.63 -14.71
CA THR A 80 -7.45 8.81 -15.35
C THR A 80 -6.30 8.49 -14.40
N VAL A 81 -6.37 8.93 -13.13
CA VAL A 81 -5.36 8.58 -12.11
C VAL A 81 -5.29 7.06 -11.90
N VAL A 82 -6.43 6.40 -11.72
CA VAL A 82 -6.52 4.94 -11.55
C VAL A 82 -5.85 4.21 -12.71
N ARG A 83 -6.23 4.55 -13.95
CA ARG A 83 -5.68 3.90 -15.16
C ARG A 83 -4.18 4.13 -15.30
N ASN A 84 -3.70 5.33 -15.05
CA ASN A 84 -2.27 5.64 -15.10
C ASN A 84 -1.48 4.87 -14.04
N THR A 85 -2.03 4.70 -12.85
CA THR A 85 -1.42 3.90 -11.78
C THR A 85 -1.33 2.42 -12.19
N ILE A 86 -2.42 1.84 -12.72
CA ILE A 86 -2.45 0.44 -13.20
C ILE A 86 -1.44 0.23 -14.35
N LYS A 87 -1.37 1.19 -15.28
CA LYS A 87 -0.38 1.17 -16.37
C LYS A 87 1.05 1.19 -15.84
N LYS A 88 1.35 2.04 -14.85
CA LYS A 88 2.67 2.15 -14.22
C LYS A 88 3.06 0.87 -13.46
N ILE A 89 2.09 0.19 -12.86
CA ILE A 89 2.29 -1.13 -12.25
C ILE A 89 2.69 -2.15 -13.33
N GLY A 90 2.05 -2.12 -14.50
CA GLY A 90 2.43 -2.93 -15.66
C GLY A 90 1.30 -3.80 -16.23
N TYR A 91 0.07 -3.63 -15.75
CA TYR A 91 -1.11 -4.29 -16.30
C TYR A 91 -1.53 -3.61 -17.60
N THR A 92 -0.94 -4.07 -18.70
CA THR A 92 -1.02 -3.46 -20.03
C THR A 92 -1.41 -4.43 -21.15
N ASP A 93 -1.62 -5.70 -20.79
CA ASP A 93 -2.06 -6.75 -21.72
C ASP A 93 -3.36 -7.36 -21.17
N PRO A 94 -4.47 -7.29 -21.93
CA PRO A 94 -5.73 -7.94 -21.57
C PRO A 94 -5.60 -9.43 -21.23
N ALA A 95 -4.61 -10.14 -21.77
CA ALA A 95 -4.34 -11.54 -21.46
C ALA A 95 -3.96 -11.78 -19.99
N MET A 96 -3.54 -10.75 -19.26
CA MET A 96 -3.26 -10.82 -17.82
C MET A 96 -4.53 -10.89 -16.95
N GLY A 97 -5.72 -10.76 -17.54
CA GLY A 97 -7.01 -10.78 -16.82
C GLY A 97 -7.36 -9.46 -16.09
N PHE A 98 -6.44 -8.50 -16.08
CA PHE A 98 -6.63 -7.15 -15.58
C PHE A 98 -5.76 -6.19 -16.41
N ASP A 99 -6.34 -5.12 -16.95
CA ASP A 99 -5.69 -4.21 -17.88
C ASP A 99 -6.17 -2.77 -17.68
N PHE A 100 -5.26 -1.81 -17.81
CA PHE A 100 -5.53 -0.40 -17.56
C PHE A 100 -6.49 0.24 -18.56
N GLU A 101 -6.59 -0.25 -19.80
CA GLU A 101 -7.53 0.29 -20.81
C GLU A 101 -8.92 -0.27 -20.61
N ASN A 102 -9.02 -1.56 -20.32
CA ASN A 102 -10.28 -2.29 -20.35
C ASN A 102 -10.97 -2.45 -18.99
N CYS A 103 -10.31 -2.14 -17.87
CA CYS A 103 -10.97 -2.21 -16.57
C CYS A 103 -12.08 -1.16 -16.43
N ALA A 104 -13.21 -1.54 -15.83
CA ALA A 104 -14.22 -0.60 -15.35
C ALA A 104 -13.69 0.14 -14.12
N VAL A 105 -13.94 1.45 -14.05
CA VAL A 105 -13.63 2.28 -12.87
C VAL A 105 -14.93 2.86 -12.34
N MET A 106 -15.34 2.42 -11.16
CA MET A 106 -16.50 2.94 -10.43
C MET A 106 -16.03 3.86 -9.33
N VAL A 107 -16.57 5.08 -9.28
CA VAL A 107 -16.21 6.09 -8.27
C VAL A 107 -17.44 6.42 -7.44
N THR A 108 -17.36 6.14 -6.14
CA THR A 108 -18.44 6.32 -5.16
C THR A 108 -17.91 7.08 -3.93
N LEU A 109 -17.60 8.36 -4.13
CA LEU A 109 -17.04 9.23 -3.09
C LEU A 109 -18.10 10.16 -2.51
N ASP A 110 -18.03 10.38 -1.20
CA ASP A 110 -18.82 11.39 -0.50
C ASP A 110 -17.91 12.41 0.24
N LYS A 111 -18.50 13.44 0.83
CA LYS A 111 -17.78 14.38 1.70
C LYS A 111 -17.58 13.79 3.09
N GLN A 112 -16.51 14.22 3.76
CA GLN A 112 -16.29 13.84 5.16
C GLN A 112 -17.46 14.34 6.02
N SER A 113 -17.94 13.49 6.93
CA SER A 113 -18.99 13.84 7.89
C SER A 113 -18.63 15.10 8.68
N THR A 114 -19.61 16.00 8.85
CA THR A 114 -19.44 17.22 9.64
C THR A 114 -19.18 16.92 11.12
N ASP A 115 -19.72 15.81 11.62
CA ASP A 115 -19.58 15.39 13.02
C ASP A 115 -18.15 14.90 13.32
N ILE A 116 -17.52 14.25 12.34
CA ILE A 116 -16.09 13.91 12.39
C ILE A 116 -15.27 15.19 12.26
N SER A 117 -15.61 16.03 11.27
CA SER A 117 -14.85 17.23 10.96
C SER A 117 -14.76 18.20 12.13
N GLN A 118 -15.82 18.38 12.93
CA GLN A 118 -15.78 19.27 14.11
C GLN A 118 -14.84 18.77 15.22
N GLY A 119 -14.70 17.45 15.38
CA GLY A 119 -13.80 16.85 16.39
C GLY A 119 -12.32 16.96 15.99
N VAL A 120 -12.05 16.96 14.69
CA VAL A 120 -10.68 17.04 14.13
C VAL A 120 -10.23 18.47 13.93
N THR A 121 -11.11 19.35 13.44
CA THR A 121 -10.71 20.68 12.97
C THR A 121 -10.24 21.57 14.11
N GLN A 122 -9.01 22.07 13.98
CA GLN A 122 -8.43 23.05 14.91
C GLN A 122 -9.40 24.23 15.17
N GLY A 123 -9.58 24.56 16.44
CA GLY A 123 -10.45 25.67 16.88
C GLY A 123 -11.96 25.38 16.86
N LYS A 124 -12.41 24.20 16.42
CA LYS A 124 -13.83 23.79 16.47
C LYS A 124 -14.16 22.79 17.59
N GLY A 125 -13.15 22.11 18.14
CA GLY A 125 -13.31 21.15 19.23
C GLY A 125 -13.24 21.77 20.63
N LEU A 126 -13.50 20.94 21.65
CA LEU A 126 -13.35 21.28 23.08
C LEU A 126 -11.92 21.76 23.38
N HIS A 127 -10.94 21.15 22.72
CA HIS A 127 -9.55 21.59 22.69
C HIS A 127 -9.31 22.39 21.41
N LYS A 128 -8.60 23.52 21.52
CA LYS A 128 -8.35 24.42 20.38
C LYS A 128 -7.34 23.87 19.36
N GLU A 129 -6.62 22.81 19.71
CA GLU A 129 -5.68 22.10 18.84
C GLU A 129 -6.41 21.11 17.91
N GLN A 130 -5.70 20.58 16.91
CA GLN A 130 -6.25 19.57 16.01
C GLN A 130 -6.37 18.23 16.76
N GLY A 131 -7.58 17.66 16.77
CA GLY A 131 -7.83 16.33 17.32
C GLY A 131 -7.36 15.21 16.39
N ALA A 132 -7.20 14.00 16.93
CA ALA A 132 -7.00 12.80 16.12
C ALA A 132 -8.23 12.55 15.23
N GLY A 133 -8.01 11.98 14.03
CA GLY A 133 -9.08 11.64 13.09
C GLY A 133 -10.00 10.52 13.56
N ASP A 134 -9.45 9.60 14.37
CA ASP A 134 -10.15 8.48 14.97
C ASP A 134 -9.38 8.01 16.22
N GLN A 135 -9.98 7.13 17.02
CA GLN A 135 -9.29 6.40 18.07
C GLN A 135 -8.32 5.35 17.48
N GLY A 136 -7.18 5.12 18.12
CA GLY A 136 -6.23 4.13 17.63
C GLY A 136 -5.05 3.87 18.55
N LEU A 137 -4.29 2.82 18.23
CA LEU A 137 -3.06 2.43 18.90
C LEU A 137 -1.97 2.23 17.84
N MET A 138 -0.79 2.81 18.05
CA MET A 138 0.31 2.77 17.11
C MET A 138 1.56 2.20 17.79
N PHE A 139 2.28 1.31 17.09
CA PHE A 139 3.56 0.77 17.53
C PHE A 139 4.66 1.17 16.55
N GLY A 140 5.76 1.69 17.07
CA GLY A 140 7.00 1.88 16.33
C GLY A 140 8.04 0.84 16.76
N TYR A 141 8.81 0.32 15.81
CA TYR A 141 9.87 -0.64 16.08
C TYR A 141 11.15 -0.28 15.32
N ALA A 142 12.30 -0.51 15.94
CA ALA A 142 13.61 -0.37 15.32
C ALA A 142 14.60 -1.36 15.96
N CYS A 143 15.48 -1.96 15.17
CA CYS A 143 16.55 -2.83 15.66
C CYS A 143 17.84 -2.62 14.86
N ARG A 144 18.98 -3.14 15.34
CA ARG A 144 20.30 -2.93 14.69
C ARG A 144 20.68 -4.05 13.71
N GLU A 145 19.75 -4.93 13.36
CA GLU A 145 20.02 -6.06 12.46
C GLU A 145 20.41 -5.62 11.04
N THR A 146 19.93 -4.45 10.60
CA THR A 146 20.22 -3.88 9.29
C THR A 146 20.56 -2.38 9.39
N PRO A 147 21.27 -1.79 8.40
CA PRO A 147 21.55 -0.34 8.39
C PRO A 147 20.30 0.55 8.33
N ALA A 148 19.18 0.02 7.80
CA ALA A 148 17.89 0.70 7.76
C ALA A 148 17.16 0.71 9.11
N LEU A 149 17.77 0.12 10.15
CA LEU A 149 17.20 -0.09 11.48
C LEU A 149 15.94 -0.98 11.48
N MET A 150 15.84 -1.89 10.51
CA MET A 150 14.71 -2.81 10.32
C MET A 150 15.11 -4.27 10.61
N PRO A 151 14.16 -5.14 11.00
CA PRO A 151 14.42 -6.58 11.15
C PRO A 151 14.92 -7.18 9.84
N MET A 152 15.94 -8.03 9.91
CA MET A 152 16.52 -8.65 8.71
C MET A 152 15.50 -9.45 7.88
N PRO A 153 14.58 -10.26 8.47
CA PRO A 153 13.63 -11.06 7.69
C PRO A 153 12.74 -10.23 6.74
N ILE A 154 12.13 -9.15 7.22
CA ILE A 154 11.26 -8.30 6.40
C ILE A 154 12.08 -7.46 5.41
N GLN A 155 13.26 -6.98 5.82
CA GLN A 155 14.16 -6.25 4.92
C GLN A 155 14.55 -7.10 3.70
N LEU A 156 14.90 -8.37 3.91
CA LEU A 156 15.24 -9.28 2.83
C LEU A 156 14.03 -9.58 1.93
N ALA A 157 12.85 -9.82 2.51
CA ALA A 157 11.63 -10.05 1.73
C ALA A 157 11.32 -8.87 0.80
N HIS A 158 11.42 -7.63 1.29
CA HIS A 158 11.26 -6.41 0.48
C HIS A 158 12.33 -6.27 -0.61
N VAL A 159 13.59 -6.58 -0.31
CA VAL A 159 14.66 -6.55 -1.32
C VAL A 159 14.37 -7.56 -2.44
N ILE A 160 13.94 -8.77 -2.11
CA ILE A 160 13.63 -9.81 -3.10
C ILE A 160 12.49 -9.35 -4.03
N THR A 161 11.37 -8.86 -3.48
CA THR A 161 10.24 -8.40 -4.30
C THR A 161 10.58 -7.16 -5.13
N THR A 162 11.39 -6.24 -4.58
CA THR A 162 11.89 -5.06 -5.31
C THR A 162 12.78 -5.46 -6.48
N GLN A 163 13.68 -6.45 -6.30
CA GLN A 163 14.52 -6.92 -7.40
C GLN A 163 13.71 -7.67 -8.45
N LEU A 164 12.72 -8.46 -8.04
CA LEU A 164 11.80 -9.13 -8.97
C LEU A 164 11.06 -8.12 -9.86
N GLU A 165 10.59 -7.01 -9.28
CA GLU A 165 9.95 -5.91 -10.02
C GLU A 165 10.91 -5.24 -11.02
N LYS A 166 12.15 -4.96 -10.58
CA LYS A 166 13.18 -4.34 -11.42
C LYS A 166 13.51 -5.22 -12.62
N THR A 167 13.77 -6.51 -12.41
CA THR A 167 14.09 -7.45 -13.49
C THR A 167 12.95 -7.51 -14.51
N ARG A 168 11.69 -7.64 -14.04
CA ARG A 168 10.52 -7.64 -14.93
C ARG A 168 10.43 -6.39 -15.80
N ARG A 169 10.78 -5.21 -15.27
CA ARG A 169 10.73 -3.94 -16.03
C ARG A 169 11.86 -3.78 -17.03
N ILE A 170 13.05 -4.29 -16.71
CA ILE A 170 14.21 -4.24 -17.62
C ILE A 170 13.94 -5.07 -18.88
N ASP A 171 13.33 -6.25 -18.73
CA ASP A 171 12.97 -7.09 -19.89
C ASP A 171 11.98 -6.38 -20.82
N VAL A 172 11.05 -5.58 -20.27
CA VAL A 172 10.10 -4.77 -21.06
C VAL A 172 10.82 -3.66 -21.83
N GLU A 173 11.81 -2.98 -21.24
CA GLU A 173 12.61 -1.99 -21.97
C GLU A 173 13.43 -2.66 -23.09
N TYR A 174 13.98 -3.84 -22.86
CA TYR A 174 14.78 -4.56 -23.87
C TYR A 174 13.92 -5.02 -25.07
N ASP A 175 12.71 -5.53 -24.84
CA ASP A 175 11.79 -5.92 -25.92
C ASP A 175 11.31 -4.74 -26.77
N VAL A 176 11.18 -3.54 -26.19
CA VAL A 176 10.86 -2.31 -26.96
C VAL A 176 12.01 -1.96 -27.90
N PHE A 177 13.27 -2.06 -27.46
CA PHE A 177 14.42 -1.77 -28.32
C PHE A 177 14.66 -2.81 -29.42
N VAL A 178 14.28 -4.07 -29.19
CA VAL A 178 14.47 -5.14 -30.19
C VAL A 178 13.36 -5.14 -31.25
N ASN A 179 12.13 -4.75 -30.91
CA ASN A 179 11.00 -4.74 -31.85
C ASN A 179 10.86 -3.44 -32.67
N GLU A 180 11.69 -2.43 -32.39
CA GLU A 180 11.80 -1.18 -33.18
C GLU A 180 13.03 -1.14 -34.11
N ALA A 181 13.80 -2.23 -34.21
CA ALA A 181 14.96 -2.40 -35.11
C ALA A 181 14.64 -3.33 -36.30
#